data_AF-A0A6F9AMQ6-F1
#
_entry.id   AF-A0A6F9AMQ6-F1
#
_cell.length_a   1.000
_cell.length_b   1.000
_cell.length_c   1.000
_cell.angle_alpha   90.00
_cell.angle_beta   90.00
_cell.angle_gamma   90.00
#
_symmetry.space_group_name_H-M   'P 1'
#
loop_
_entity.id
_entity.type
_entity.pdbx_description
1 polymer ?
#
loop_
_entity_poly.entity_id
_entity_poly.type
_entity_poly.pdbx_seq_one_letter_code
_entity_poly.pdbx_strand_id
1 'polypeptide(L)' 'MPILLFLIDTSASMNQRTYLGTTYLDIAKGAVEIFMKLRARDPASRGDRYMLVTFDDPPYGVK' A
#
# COMPACT_ATOMS: atom_id res chain seq x y z
N MET A 1 -5.12 -0.02 19.70
CA MET A 1 -5.49 -0.60 18.39
C MET A 1 -5.42 0.49 17.34
N PRO A 2 -4.26 0.68 16.69
CA PRO A 2 -4.14 1.64 15.61
C PRO A 2 -4.87 1.15 14.35
N ILE A 3 -5.30 2.11 13.52
CA ILE A 3 -5.76 1.87 12.16
C ILE A 3 -4.67 2.42 11.25
N LEU A 4 -4.16 1.57 10.36
CA LEU A 4 -3.19 1.93 9.35
C LEU A 4 -3.89 1.95 7.98
N LEU A 5 -3.97 3.13 7.38
CA LEU A 5 -4.56 3.33 6.07
C LEU A 5 -3.43 3.53 5.07
N PHE A 6 -3.32 2.61 4.11
CA PHE A 6 -2.44 2.77 2.96
C PHE A 6 -3.19 3.55 1.89
N LEU A 7 -2.70 4.75 1.59
CA LEU A 7 -3.16 5.52 0.43
C LEU A 7 -2.18 5.27 -0.70
N ILE A 8 -2.62 4.54 -1.73
CA ILE A 8 -1.78 4.16 -2.86
C ILE A 8 -2.36 4.74 -4.13
N ASP A 9 -1.59 5.60 -4.80
CA ASP A 9 -1.93 6.03 -6.15
C ASP A 9 -1.85 4.84 -7.11
N THR A 10 -2.93 4.62 -7.86
CA THR A 10 -3.04 3.61 -8.92
C THR A 10 -3.28 4.25 -10.29
N SER A 11 -3.03 5.57 -10.41
CA SER A 11 -3.17 6.34 -11.64
C SER A 11 -2.24 5.85 -12.75
N ALA A 12 -2.54 6.23 -14.00
CA ALA A 12 -1.71 5.89 -15.15
C ALA A 12 -0.25 6.37 -15.01
N SER A 13 -0.01 7.44 -14.24
CA SER A 13 1.33 7.97 -14.01
C SER A 13 2.24 6.99 -13.25
N MET A 14 1.65 6.04 -12.50
CA MET A 14 2.36 5.01 -11.75
C MET A 14 2.86 3.85 -12.62
N ASN A 15 2.52 3.81 -13.92
CA ASN A 15 3.04 2.84 -14.89
C ASN A 15 4.45 3.17 -15.40
N GLN A 16 5.02 4.31 -14.99
CA GLN A 16 6.42 4.63 -15.27
C GLN A 16 7.34 3.56 -14.68
N ARG A 17 8.37 3.19 -15.44
CA ARG A 17 9.31 2.13 -15.05
C ARG A 17 10.56 2.72 -14.43
N THR A 18 11.04 2.07 -13.38
CA THR A 18 12.37 2.30 -12.82
C THR A 18 13.45 1.70 -13.71
N TYR A 19 14.72 1.97 -13.40
CA TYR A 19 15.86 1.33 -14.06
C TYR A 19 15.89 -0.20 -13.89
N LEU A 20 15.18 -0.74 -12.88
CA LEU A 20 15.04 -2.18 -12.62
C LEU A 20 13.93 -2.82 -13.47
N GLY A 21 13.24 -2.05 -14.31
CA GLY A 21 12.16 -2.53 -15.19
C GLY A 21 10.79 -2.69 -14.52
N THR A 22 10.68 -2.48 -13.20
CA THR A 22 9.43 -2.49 -12.44
C THR A 22 8.71 -1.14 -12.51
N THR A 23 7.38 -1.14 -12.44
CA THR A 23 6.61 0.10 -12.37
C THR A 23 6.68 0.72 -10.97
N TYR A 24 6.38 2.01 -10.83
CA TYR A 24 6.23 2.64 -9.51
C TYR A 24 5.14 1.95 -8.67
N LEU A 25 4.06 1.47 -9.30
CA LEU A 25 3.03 0.71 -8.59
C LEU A 25 3.56 -0.62 -8.04
N ASP A 26 4.42 -1.33 -8.78
CA ASP A 26 5.05 -2.57 -8.31
C ASP A 26 5.97 -2.29 -7.11
N ILE A 27 6.73 -1.20 -7.17
CA ILE A 27 7.59 -0.76 -6.05
C ILE A 27 6.74 -0.42 -4.82
N ALA A 28 5.63 0.30 -4.99
CA ALA A 28 4.73 0.65 -3.88
C ALA A 28 4.12 -0.59 -3.22
N LYS A 29 3.65 -1.56 -4.02
CA LYS A 29 3.14 -2.85 -3.50
C LYS A 29 4.21 -3.61 -2.72
N GLY A 30 5.43 -3.70 -3.26
CA GLY A 30 6.56 -4.34 -2.58
C GLY A 30 6.92 -3.66 -1.26
N ALA A 31 6.88 -2.32 -1.22
CA ALA A 31 7.11 -1.56 0.01
C ALA A 31 6.04 -1.87 1.08
N VAL A 32 4.76 -1.96 0.70
CA VAL A 32 3.68 -2.36 1.61
C VAL A 32 3.90 -3.79 2.13
N GLU A 33 4.26 -4.74 1.26
CA GLU A 33 4.55 -6.11 1.70
C GLU A 33 5.71 -6.19 2.70
N ILE A 34 6.79 -5.45 2.45
CA ILE A 34 7.94 -5.36 3.37
C ILE A 34 7.51 -4.73 4.69
N PHE A 35 6.75 -3.65 4.65
CA PHE A 35 6.20 -3.01 5.84
C PHE A 35 5.37 -3.99 6.67
N MET A 36 4.47 -4.74 6.04
CA MET A 36 3.62 -5.72 6.73
C MET A 36 4.46 -6.83 7.39
N LYS A 37 5.48 -7.34 6.68
CA LYS A 37 6.42 -8.34 7.23
C LYS A 37 7.20 -7.81 8.43
N LEU A 38 7.60 -6.54 8.41
CA LEU A 38 8.31 -5.91 9.53
C LEU A 38 7.36 -5.64 10.69
N ARG A 39 6.16 -5.11 10.43
CA ARG A 39 5.15 -4.78 11.45
C ARG A 39 4.69 -6.03 12.20
N ALA A 40 4.52 -7.15 11.51
CA ALA A 40 4.14 -8.43 12.11
C ALA A 40 5.15 -9.00 13.12
N ARG A 41 6.39 -8.49 13.16
CA ARG A 41 7.40 -8.89 14.15
C ARG A 41 7.14 -8.28 15.53
N ASP A 42 6.39 -7.18 15.59
CA ASP A 42 6.04 -6.50 16.84
C ASP A 42 4.77 -7.12 17.45
N PRO A 43 4.81 -7.71 18.65
CA PRO A 43 3.62 -8.25 19.32
C PRO A 43 2.47 -7.25 19.49
N ALA A 44 2.77 -5.95 19.52
CA ALA A 44 1.77 -4.89 19.60
C ALA A 44 0.91 -4.79 18.33
N SER A 45 1.30 -5.40 17.21
CA SER A 45 0.57 -5.33 15.94
C SER A 45 -0.68 -6.21 15.87
N ARG A 46 -0.93 -7.08 16.88
CA ARG A 46 -2.03 -8.05 16.88
C ARG A 46 -3.43 -7.41 16.83
N GLY A 47 -3.54 -6.15 17.26
CA GLY A 47 -4.80 -5.39 17.25
C GLY A 47 -4.88 -4.35 16.14
N ASP A 48 -3.95 -4.37 15.19
CA ASP A 48 -3.91 -3.41 14.09
C ASP A 48 -5.01 -3.72 13.08
N ARG A 49 -5.60 -2.66 12.52
CA ARG A 49 -6.54 -2.76 11.40
C ARG A 49 -5.94 -2.05 10.20
N TYR A 50 -6.03 -2.70 9.04
CA TYR A 50 -5.47 -2.18 7.80
C TYR A 50 -6.60 -1.82 6.84
N MET A 51 -6.47 -0.67 6.18
CA MET A 51 -7.38 -0.19 5.15
C MET A 51 -6.56 0.22 3.92
N LEU A 52 -7.16 0.11 2.74
CA LEU A 52 -6.57 0.56 1.49
C LEU A 52 -7.47 1.59 0.83
N VAL A 53 -6.88 2.70 0.40
CA VAL A 53 -7.54 3.72 -0.40
C VAL A 53 -6.74 3.98 -1.67
N THR A 54 -7.45 4.03 -2.79
CA THR A 54 -6.94 4.41 -4.11
C THR A 54 -7.53 5.76 -4.53
N PHE A 55 -7.05 6.27 -5.67
CA PHE A 55 -7.47 7.56 -6.22
C PHE A 55 -8.67 7.42 -7.17
N ASP A 56 -9.39 6.30 -7.10
CA ASP A 56 -10.61 6.11 -7.87
C ASP A 56 -11.72 7.03 -7.34
N ASP A 57 -12.61 7.47 -8.24
CA ASP A 57 -13.75 8.31 -7.86
C ASP A 57 -14.68 7.59 -6.86
N PRO A 58 -15.32 8.33 -5.94
CA PRO A 58 -16.35 7.77 -5.08
C PRO A 58 -17.44 7.06 -5.91
N PRO A 59 -17.92 5.88 -5.46
CA PRO A 59 -17.63 5.21 -4.20
C PRO A 59 -16.45 4.21 -4.24
N TYR A 60 -15.65 4.17 -5.30
CA TYR A 60 -14.76 3.06 -5.60
C TYR A 60 -13.36 3.17 -4.99
N GLY A 61 -13.00 4.31 -4.39
CA GLY A 61 -11.68 4.56 -3.82
C GLY A 61 -11.33 3.74 -2.58
N VAL A 62 -12.31 3.23 -1.83
CA VAL A 62 -12.06 2.37 -0.65
C VAL A 62 -12.09 0.90 -1.08
N LYS A 63 -11.04 0.14 -0.73
CA LYS A 63 -10.92 -1.28 -1.04
C LYS A 63 -10.92 -2.14 0.22
#